data_AF-A0AAV4LER2-F1
#
_entry.id   AF-A0AAV4LER2-F1
#
_cell.length_a   1.000
_cell.length_b   1.000
_cell.length_c   1.000
_cell.angle_alpha   90.00
_cell.angle_beta   90.00
_cell.angle_gamma   90.00
#
_symmetry.space_group_name_H-M   'P 1'
#
loop_
_entity.id
_entity.type
_entity.pdbx_description
1 polymer ?
#
loop_
_entity_poly.entity_id
_entity_poly.type
_entity_poly.pdbx_seq_one_letter_code
_entity_poly.pdbx_strand_id
1 'polypeptide(L)'
;MLEFDIKGLFDNIDHELLMKAVRKHTDNPWVILYIERWLKAPFEMPDGTVVERTKGTPQGGVISPVLANLFLHYAFDKWMRRLRMCLLKQWKEPKTRRRNLIALGIPEEQAVLISGSRKGYWRLSRTPQLNKALGLTYWRKQGLTSLVDRLDILRSTT
;
A
#
# COMPACT_ATOMS: atom_id res chain seq x y z
N MET A 1 10.70 -14.98 -1.63
CA MET A 1 11.29 -13.63 -1.52
C MET A 1 10.44 -12.74 -2.40
N LEU A 2 9.70 -11.79 -1.82
CA LEU A 2 8.70 -11.00 -2.54
C LEU A 2 9.40 -9.82 -3.24
N GLU A 3 10.17 -10.10 -4.29
CA GLU A 3 10.85 -9.09 -5.13
C GLU A 3 9.89 -8.48 -6.17
N PHE A 4 8.66 -8.16 -5.77
CA PHE A 4 7.76 -7.42 -6.67
C PHE A 4 8.14 -5.94 -6.65
N ASP A 5 9.09 -5.63 -7.51
CA ASP A 5 9.16 -4.38 -8.28
C ASP A 5 9.07 -3.07 -7.47
N ILE A 6 9.96 -2.97 -6.48
CA ILE A 6 10.21 -1.75 -5.71
C ILE A 6 11.08 -0.76 -6.52
N LYS A 7 11.54 -1.15 -7.72
CA LYS A 7 12.53 -0.45 -8.55
C LYS A 7 12.19 1.00 -8.91
N GLY A 8 10.94 1.42 -8.76
CA GLY A 8 10.52 2.83 -8.92
C GLY A 8 9.71 3.38 -7.76
N LEU A 9 9.34 2.56 -6.76
CA LEU A 9 8.57 3.06 -5.61
C LEU A 9 9.43 4.06 -4.83
N PHE A 10 10.65 3.67 -4.52
CA PHE A 10 11.55 4.54 -3.78
C PHE A 10 11.91 5.80 -4.52
N ASP A 11 11.99 5.80 -5.84
CA ASP A 11 12.34 7.00 -6.61
C ASP A 11 11.16 7.99 -6.74
N ASN A 12 9.93 7.54 -6.48
CA ASN A 12 8.71 8.32 -6.63
C ASN A 12 7.97 8.62 -5.31
N ILE A 13 8.45 8.13 -4.16
CA ILE A 13 7.85 8.48 -2.86
C ILE A 13 8.07 9.96 -2.57
N ASP A 14 6.96 10.64 -2.28
CA ASP A 14 6.95 12.00 -1.73
C ASP A 14 7.58 12.02 -0.34
N HIS A 15 8.67 12.79 -0.20
CA HIS A 15 9.43 12.88 1.05
C HIS A 15 8.62 13.47 2.20
N GLU A 16 7.72 14.42 1.94
CA GLU A 16 6.90 15.00 3.00
C GLU A 16 5.92 13.98 3.55
N LEU A 17 5.28 13.19 2.67
CA LEU A 17 4.36 12.14 3.09
C LEU A 17 5.07 11.03 3.88
N LEU A 18 6.28 10.65 3.45
CA LEU A 18 7.10 9.70 4.19
C LEU A 18 7.50 10.26 5.57
N MET A 19 7.95 11.53 5.64
CA MET A 19 8.32 12.17 6.90
C MET A 19 7.11 12.34 7.84
N LYS A 20 5.90 12.58 7.32
CA LYS A 20 4.66 12.55 8.12
C LYS A 20 4.41 11.17 8.73
N ALA A 21 4.68 10.09 7.98
CA ALA A 21 4.57 8.73 8.51
C ALA A 21 5.65 8.43 9.57
N VAL A 22 6.89 8.85 9.36
CA VAL A 22 8.00 8.70 10.33
C VAL A 22 7.68 9.41 11.64
N ARG A 23 7.33 10.70 11.58
CA ARG A 23 6.95 11.53 12.73
C ARG A 23 5.74 10.98 13.50
N LYS A 24 4.95 10.09 12.89
CA LYS A 24 3.82 9.44 13.56
C LYS A 24 4.23 8.28 14.47
N HIS A 25 5.42 7.70 14.30
CA HIS A 25 5.90 6.54 15.08
C HIS A 25 7.14 6.82 15.91
N THR A 26 7.79 7.97 15.72
CA THR A 26 8.92 8.37 16.55
C THR A 26 8.94 9.88 16.72
N ASP A 27 9.19 10.31 17.95
CA ASP A 27 9.45 11.69 18.32
C ASP A 27 10.95 11.96 18.50
N ASN A 28 11.81 10.97 18.23
CA ASN A 28 13.25 11.12 18.42
C ASN A 28 13.84 12.06 17.35
N PRO A 29 14.36 13.23 17.74
CA PRO A 29 14.81 14.25 16.80
C PRO A 29 15.98 13.78 15.93
N TRP A 30 16.85 12.91 16.46
CA TRP A 30 17.99 12.37 15.72
C TRP A 30 17.55 11.41 14.62
N VAL A 31 16.60 10.53 14.92
CA VAL A 31 16.06 9.60 13.91
C VAL A 31 15.41 10.38 12.77
N ILE A 32 14.61 11.39 13.10
CA ILE A 32 13.95 12.26 12.12
C ILE A 32 14.99 12.99 11.28
N LEU A 33 16.00 13.62 11.91
CA LEU A 33 17.07 14.35 11.23
C LEU A 33 17.86 13.45 10.27
N TYR A 34 18.26 12.26 10.72
CA TYR A 34 19.05 11.34 9.91
C TYR A 34 18.25 10.81 8.73
N ILE A 35 16.97 10.45 8.91
CA ILE A 35 16.11 10.03 7.81
C ILE A 35 15.92 11.18 6.81
N GLU A 36 15.67 12.40 7.29
CA GLU A 36 15.49 13.56 6.41
C GLU A 36 16.74 13.88 5.58
N ARG A 37 17.92 13.88 6.21
CA ARG A 37 19.20 14.06 5.52
C ARG A 37 19.46 12.94 4.52
N TRP A 38 19.14 11.71 4.89
CA TRP A 38 19.31 10.55 4.02
C TRP A 38 18.41 10.63 2.77
N LEU A 39 17.20 11.16 2.91
CA LEU A 39 16.30 11.39 1.76
C LEU A 39 16.81 12.48 0.80
N LYS A 40 17.48 13.50 1.33
CA LYS A 40 18.00 14.66 0.57
C LYS A 40 19.43 14.49 0.05
N ALA A 41 20.13 13.41 0.43
CA ALA A 41 21.51 13.20 0.07
C ALA A 41 21.69 13.06 -1.46
N PRO A 42 22.54 13.89 -2.09
CA PRO A 42 22.75 13.84 -3.54
C PRO A 42 23.46 12.55 -3.95
N PHE A 43 23.24 12.11 -5.19
CA PHE A 43 23.93 10.96 -5.78
C PHE A 43 25.00 11.44 -6.75
N GLU A 44 26.17 10.83 -6.68
CA GLU A 44 27.26 11.03 -7.62
C GLU A 44 27.21 9.90 -8.65
N MET A 45 26.98 10.26 -9.91
CA MET A 45 26.96 9.29 -11.00
C MET A 45 28.39 8.82 -11.32
N PRO A 46 28.56 7.66 -11.97
CA PRO A 46 29.88 7.15 -12.36
C PRO A 46 30.68 8.09 -13.27
N ASP A 47 30.01 9.09 -13.88
CA ASP A 47 30.59 10.14 -14.71
C ASP A 47 31.01 11.39 -13.91
N GLY A 48 30.87 11.38 -12.58
CA GLY A 48 31.21 12.48 -11.69
C GLY A 48 30.14 13.58 -11.59
N THR A 49 28.97 13.42 -12.21
CA THR A 49 27.88 14.39 -12.09
C THR A 49 27.10 14.21 -10.78
N VAL A 50 26.86 15.32 -10.08
CA VAL A 50 26.09 15.36 -8.83
C VAL A 50 24.67 15.83 -9.14
N VAL A 51 23.67 14.97 -8.89
CA VAL A 51 22.26 15.32 -9.11
C VAL A 51 21.56 15.52 -7.76
N GLU A 52 20.96 16.69 -7.57
CA GLU A 52 20.13 17.00 -6.39
C GLU A 52 18.83 16.18 -6.39
N ARG A 53 18.47 15.64 -5.22
CA ARG A 53 17.25 14.86 -5.05
C ARG A 53 16.05 15.74 -4.78
N THR A 54 15.12 15.78 -5.72
CA THR A 54 13.77 16.31 -5.50
C THR A 54 12.76 15.22 -5.09
N LYS A 55 13.05 13.93 -5.37
CA LYS A 55 12.21 12.77 -5.01
C LYS A 55 13.04 11.52 -4.71
N GLY A 56 12.47 10.66 -3.86
CA GLY A 56 12.90 9.31 -3.58
C GLY A 56 14.11 9.03 -2.65
N THR A 57 14.40 7.78 -2.32
CA THR A 57 15.47 7.36 -1.36
C THR A 57 16.75 6.83 -2.02
N PRO A 58 17.96 7.05 -1.47
CA PRO A 58 19.20 6.45 -1.98
C PRO A 58 19.09 4.93 -2.12
N GLN A 59 19.15 4.41 -3.34
CA GLN A 59 19.17 2.97 -3.57
C GLN A 59 20.48 2.42 -2.99
N GLY A 60 20.37 1.51 -2.01
CA GLY A 60 21.52 0.90 -1.34
C GLY A 60 21.61 1.12 0.18
N GLY A 61 20.76 1.95 0.78
CA GLY A 61 20.71 2.05 2.24
C GLY A 61 19.90 0.93 2.87
N VAL A 62 20.46 0.27 3.90
CA VAL A 62 19.79 -0.78 4.69
C VAL A 62 18.44 -0.36 5.28
N ILE A 63 18.17 0.94 5.38
CA ILE A 63 16.93 1.49 5.94
C ILE A 63 15.78 1.53 4.93
N SER A 64 16.09 1.45 3.64
CA SER A 64 15.13 1.61 2.53
C SER A 64 13.93 0.66 2.69
N PRO A 65 14.10 -0.68 2.86
CA PRO A 65 12.97 -1.60 2.98
C PRO A 65 12.02 -1.27 4.14
N VAL A 66 12.57 -0.80 5.27
CA VAL A 66 11.77 -0.43 6.44
C VAL A 66 10.94 0.83 6.16
N LEU A 67 11.53 1.82 5.51
CA LEU A 67 10.83 3.06 5.13
C LEU A 67 9.75 2.82 4.07
N ALA A 68 9.98 1.95 3.08
CA ALA A 68 8.91 1.57 2.14
C ALA A 68 7.78 0.88 2.86
N ASN A 69 8.06 -0.09 3.74
CA ASN A 69 7.02 -0.79 4.47
C ASN A 69 6.19 0.17 5.32
N LEU A 70 6.86 1.14 5.97
CA LEU A 70 6.19 2.20 6.70
C LEU A 70 5.29 3.04 5.79
N PHE A 71 5.80 3.48 4.63
CA PHE A 71 5.00 4.26 3.68
C PHE A 71 3.80 3.46 3.15
N LEU A 72 4.02 2.23 2.69
CA LEU A 72 3.00 1.33 2.16
C LEU A 72 1.92 1.02 3.19
N HIS A 73 2.26 0.94 4.48
CA HIS A 73 1.26 0.79 5.53
C HIS A 73 0.23 1.93 5.52
N TYR A 74 0.65 3.16 5.25
CA TYR A 74 -0.22 4.33 5.24
C TYR A 74 -0.88 4.56 3.89
N ALA A 75 -0.09 4.52 2.82
CA ALA A 75 -0.54 4.79 1.47
C ALA A 75 -1.45 3.67 0.94
N PHE A 76 -1.13 2.41 1.25
CA PHE A 76 -1.79 1.25 0.68
C PHE A 76 -2.68 0.52 1.69
N ASP A 77 -2.14 0.00 2.80
CA ASP A 77 -2.91 -0.88 3.69
C ASP A 77 -4.13 -0.18 4.31
N LYS A 78 -3.94 1.06 4.79
CA LYS A 78 -5.05 1.84 5.35
C LYS A 78 -6.10 2.17 4.30
N TRP A 79 -5.69 2.46 3.07
CA TRP A 79 -6.61 2.75 1.97
C TRP A 79 -7.39 1.51 1.55
N MET A 80 -6.70 0.38 1.37
CA MET A 80 -7.32 -0.92 1.06
C MET A 80 -8.33 -1.33 2.13
N ARG A 81 -8.02 -1.10 3.40
CA ARG A 81 -8.96 -1.36 4.50
C ARG A 81 -10.24 -0.52 4.39
N ARG A 82 -10.13 0.75 3.98
CA ARG A 82 -11.29 1.63 3.75
C ARG A 82 -12.13 1.12 2.58
N LEU A 83 -11.50 0.72 1.47
CA LEU A 83 -12.22 0.14 0.33
C LEU A 83 -12.99 -1.12 0.70
N ARG A 84 -12.37 -2.05 1.43
CA ARG A 84 -13.05 -3.26 1.94
C ARG A 84 -14.22 -2.89 2.85
N MET A 85 -14.05 -1.90 3.73
CA MET A 85 -15.12 -1.41 4.60
C MET A 85 -16.29 -0.84 3.78
N CYS A 86 -16.02 -0.06 2.73
CA CYS A 86 -17.04 0.50 1.85
C CYS A 86 -17.83 -0.60 1.13
N LEU A 87 -17.16 -1.65 0.61
CA LEU A 87 -17.84 -2.81 0.02
C LEU A 87 -18.75 -3.52 1.02
N LEU A 88 -18.26 -3.76 2.24
CA LEU A 88 -19.09 -4.39 3.28
C LEU A 88 -20.31 -3.53 3.65
N LYS A 89 -20.16 -2.20 3.62
CA LYS A 89 -21.26 -1.25 3.85
C LYS A 89 -22.24 -1.21 2.67
N GLN A 90 -21.76 -1.39 1.44
CA GLN A 90 -22.59 -1.52 0.24
C GLN A 90 -23.45 -2.79 0.30
N TRP A 91 -22.87 -3.90 0.79
CA TRP A 91 -23.59 -5.15 1.04
C TRP A 91 -24.36 -5.10 2.38
N LYS A 92 -25.37 -4.23 2.43
CA LYS A 92 -26.18 -3.94 3.62
C LYS A 92 -26.82 -5.21 4.20
N GLU A 93 -27.33 -6.09 3.35
CA GLU A 93 -28.04 -7.31 3.74
C GLU A 93 -27.11 -8.50 3.97
N PRO A 94 -27.28 -9.28 5.06
CA PRO A 94 -26.47 -10.46 5.33
C PRO A 94 -26.51 -11.52 4.21
N LYS A 95 -27.67 -11.74 3.58
CA LYS A 95 -27.84 -12.69 2.47
C LYS A 95 -26.97 -12.30 1.27
N THR A 96 -27.05 -11.03 0.85
CA THR A 96 -26.25 -10.47 -0.25
C THR A 96 -24.77 -10.49 0.07
N ARG A 97 -24.39 -10.13 1.30
CA ARG A 97 -23.00 -10.19 1.76
C ARG A 97 -22.46 -11.62 1.68
N ARG A 98 -23.18 -12.62 2.18
CA ARG A 98 -22.78 -14.03 2.12
C ARG A 98 -22.58 -14.49 0.67
N ARG A 99 -23.55 -14.22 -0.21
CA ARG A 99 -23.48 -14.59 -1.63
C ARG A 99 -22.22 -14.01 -2.29
N ASN A 100 -21.95 -12.74 -2.06
CA ASN A 100 -20.77 -12.08 -2.63
C ASN A 100 -19.46 -12.62 -2.05
N LEU A 101 -19.39 -12.90 -0.74
CA LEU A 101 -18.20 -13.49 -0.12
C LEU A 101 -17.88 -14.89 -0.69
N ILE A 102 -18.91 -15.72 -0.93
CA ILE A 102 -18.75 -17.04 -1.56
C ILE A 102 -18.28 -16.88 -3.00
N ALA A 103 -18.84 -15.93 -3.76
CA ALA A 103 -18.41 -15.63 -5.13
C ALA A 103 -16.93 -15.18 -5.21
N LEU A 104 -16.38 -14.65 -4.12
CA LEU A 104 -14.96 -14.30 -4.00
C LEU A 104 -14.06 -15.49 -3.59
N GLY A 105 -14.63 -16.68 -3.43
CA GLY A 105 -13.89 -17.89 -3.06
C GLY A 105 -13.67 -18.06 -1.56
N ILE A 106 -14.40 -17.35 -0.70
CA ILE A 106 -14.38 -17.60 0.75
C ILE A 106 -15.24 -18.83 1.06
N PRO A 107 -14.75 -19.78 1.88
CA PRO A 107 -15.54 -20.93 2.32
C PRO A 107 -16.87 -20.49 2.95
N GLU A 108 -17.93 -21.23 2.67
CA GLU A 108 -19.29 -20.87 3.06
C GLU A 108 -19.45 -20.67 4.57
N GLU A 109 -18.83 -21.52 5.39
CA GLU A 109 -18.81 -21.39 6.85
C GLU A 109 -18.28 -20.01 7.29
N GLN A 110 -17.16 -19.58 6.72
CA GLN A 110 -16.54 -18.29 7.02
C GLN A 110 -17.39 -17.14 6.50
N ALA A 111 -18.04 -17.29 5.35
CA ALA A 111 -18.97 -16.31 4.81
C ALA A 111 -20.21 -16.11 5.69
N VAL A 112 -20.75 -17.19 6.28
CA VAL A 112 -21.86 -17.13 7.26
C VAL A 112 -21.42 -16.36 8.50
N LEU A 113 -20.26 -16.69 9.07
CA LEU A 113 -19.73 -16.01 10.26
C LEU A 113 -19.50 -14.50 10.04
N ILE A 114 -18.93 -14.11 8.89
CA ILE A 114 -18.66 -12.70 8.57
C ILE A 114 -19.97 -11.95 8.29
N SER A 115 -20.93 -12.60 7.63
CA SER A 115 -22.21 -11.98 7.23
C SER A 115 -23.16 -11.72 8.39
N GLY A 116 -23.24 -12.64 9.35
CA GLY A 116 -24.08 -12.51 10.55
C GLY A 116 -23.40 -11.80 11.73
N SER A 117 -22.14 -11.40 11.60
CA SER A 117 -21.40 -10.74 12.68
C SER A 117 -21.98 -9.36 13.01
N ARG A 118 -22.24 -9.11 14.30
CA ARG A 118 -22.61 -7.79 14.85
C ARG A 118 -21.44 -6.80 14.95
N LYS A 119 -20.20 -7.22 14.66
CA LYS A 119 -19.02 -6.35 14.68
C LYS A 119 -19.10 -5.33 13.54
N GLY A 120 -18.73 -4.08 13.82
CA GLY A 120 -18.72 -3.01 12.81
C GLY A 120 -17.81 -3.29 11.61
N TYR A 121 -18.13 -2.69 10.46
CA TYR A 121 -17.44 -2.91 9.18
C TYR A 121 -15.93 -2.67 9.23
N TRP A 122 -15.49 -1.71 10.04
CA TRP A 122 -14.07 -1.41 10.27
C TRP A 122 -13.32 -2.58 10.91
N ARG A 123 -13.96 -3.32 11.82
CA ARG A 123 -13.37 -4.49 12.46
C ARG A 123 -13.38 -5.68 11.51
N LEU A 124 -14.47 -5.86 10.76
CA LEU A 124 -14.60 -6.93 9.77
C LEU A 124 -13.62 -6.78 8.60
N SER A 125 -13.35 -5.56 8.13
CA SER A 125 -12.42 -5.34 7.01
C SER A 125 -10.97 -5.76 7.27
N ARG A 126 -10.62 -6.10 8.53
CA ARG A 126 -9.30 -6.60 8.93
C ARG A 126 -9.23 -8.13 9.02
N THR A 127 -10.34 -8.86 8.81
CA THR A 127 -10.29 -10.32 8.93
C THR A 127 -9.39 -10.94 7.86
N PRO A 128 -8.56 -11.96 8.20
CA PRO A 128 -7.65 -12.59 7.24
C PRO A 128 -8.36 -13.12 5.99
N GLN A 129 -9.59 -13.65 6.16
CA GLN A 129 -10.43 -14.15 5.08
C GLN A 129 -10.76 -13.04 4.07
N LEU A 130 -11.13 -11.86 4.56
CA LEU A 130 -11.41 -10.70 3.70
C LEU A 130 -10.13 -10.13 3.08
N ASN A 131 -9.00 -10.12 3.78
CA ASN A 131 -7.73 -9.69 3.21
C ASN A 131 -7.29 -10.59 2.05
N LYS A 132 -7.50 -11.91 2.18
CA LYS A 132 -7.19 -12.89 1.14
C LYS A 132 -8.15 -12.77 -0.05
N ALA A 133 -9.46 -12.69 0.21
CA ALA A 133 -10.48 -12.65 -0.83
C ALA A 133 -10.51 -11.32 -1.59
N LEU A 134 -10.34 -10.20 -0.88
CA LEU A 134 -10.25 -8.85 -1.43
C LEU A 134 -8.78 -8.42 -1.51
N GLY A 135 -7.95 -9.31 -2.07
CA GLY A 135 -6.54 -9.10 -2.37
C GLY A 135 -6.32 -8.38 -3.70
N LEU A 136 -5.05 -8.15 -4.07
CA LEU A 136 -4.66 -7.42 -5.28
C LEU A 136 -5.33 -7.93 -6.57
N THR A 137 -5.52 -9.25 -6.68
CA THR A 137 -6.17 -9.90 -7.84
C THR A 137 -7.62 -9.49 -8.02
N TYR A 138 -8.38 -9.35 -6.93
CA TYR A 138 -9.76 -8.90 -6.98
C TYR A 138 -9.85 -7.44 -7.41
N TRP A 139 -9.03 -6.57 -6.82
CA TRP A 139 -9.06 -5.13 -7.12
C TRP A 139 -8.55 -4.82 -8.52
N ARG A 140 -7.55 -5.55 -9.04
CA ARG A 140 -7.15 -5.45 -10.46
C ARG A 140 -8.33 -5.76 -11.39
N LYS A 141 -9.11 -6.80 -11.11
CA LYS A 141 -10.32 -7.14 -11.91
C LYS A 141 -11.40 -6.05 -11.85
N GLN A 142 -11.46 -5.27 -10.78
CA GLN A 142 -12.42 -4.16 -10.61
C GLN A 142 -11.94 -2.85 -11.26
N GLY A 143 -10.92 -2.89 -12.12
CA GLY A 143 -10.41 -1.71 -12.83
C GLY A 143 -9.43 -0.87 -12.01
N LEU A 144 -8.94 -1.39 -10.89
CA LEU A 144 -7.84 -0.80 -10.14
C LEU A 144 -6.53 -1.18 -10.85
N THR A 145 -6.32 -0.56 -12.01
CA THR A 145 -5.13 -0.74 -12.85
C THR A 145 -3.91 -0.26 -12.07
N SER A 146 -2.82 -1.03 -12.13
CA SER A 146 -1.58 -0.59 -11.49
C SER A 146 -1.13 0.72 -12.16
N LEU A 147 -0.68 1.68 -11.35
CA LEU A 147 -0.13 2.93 -11.90
C LEU A 147 1.07 2.66 -12.80
N VAL A 148 1.80 1.57 -12.53
CA VAL A 148 2.92 1.09 -13.36
C VAL A 148 2.41 0.63 -14.73
N ASP A 149 1.37 -0.21 -14.77
CA ASP A 149 0.78 -0.69 -16.03
C ASP A 149 0.29 0.50 -16.88
N ARG A 150 -0.29 1.52 -16.22
CA ARG A 150 -0.75 2.74 -16.88
C ARG A 150 0.42 3.60 -17.39
N LEU A 151 1.51 3.70 -16.63
CA LEU A 151 2.72 4.42 -17.04
C LEU A 151 3.45 3.71 -18.17
N ASP A 152 3.50 2.38 -18.17
CA ASP A 152 4.11 1.57 -19.23
C ASP A 152 3.32 1.65 -20.55
N ILE A 153 1.99 1.70 -20.47
CA ILE A 153 1.13 2.02 -21.63
C ILE A 153 1.45 3.41 -22.16
N LEU A 154 1.57 4.42 -21.29
CA LEU A 154 1.88 5.79 -21.71
C LEU A 154 3.29 5.93 -22.31
N ARG A 155 4.26 5.18 -21.79
CA ARG A 155 5.66 5.15 -22.29
C ARG A 155 5.82 4.38 -23.60
N SER A 156 4.95 3.42 -23.89
CA SER A 156 4.98 2.67 -25.16
C SER A 156 4.21 3.34 -26.30
N THR A 157 3.48 4.42 -26.01
CA THR A 157 2.73 5.22 -26.99
C THR A 157 3.49 6.50 -27.39
N THR A 158 4.68 6.73 -26.83
CA THR A 158 5.59 7.85 -27.13
C THR A 158 6.86 7.31 -27.78
#